data_AF-A0A2G8RQ45-F1
#
_entry.id   AF-A0A2G8RQ45-F1
#
_cell.length_a   1.000
_cell.length_b   1.000
_cell.length_c   1.000
_cell.angle_alpha   90.00
_cell.angle_beta   90.00
_cell.angle_gamma   90.00
#
_symmetry.space_group_name_H-M   'P 1'
#
loop_
_entity.id
_entity.type
_entity.pdbx_description
1 polymer ?
#
loop_
_entity_poly.entity_id
_entity_poly.type
_entity_poly.pdbx_seq_one_letter_code
_entity_poly.pdbx_strand_id
1 'polypeptide(L)'
;METAVPHVVQITVKTDRPHAIDTITTYYLVRHDLSDLILRLVTAHMEQPVQDDLVFEGLRYTIQARKSPWTFGQKVAFRWGNERVKASEYKWTFWFRMKPELESS
;
A
#
# COMPACT_ATOMS: atom_id res chain seq x y z
N MET A 1 20.66 -5.07 -22.90
CA MET A 1 20.02 -4.89 -21.58
C MET A 1 18.53 -5.01 -21.80
N GLU A 2 17.91 -6.05 -21.26
CA GLU A 2 16.46 -6.23 -21.35
C GLU A 2 15.83 -5.25 -20.34
N THR A 3 15.19 -4.19 -20.84
CA THR A 3 14.52 -3.21 -19.98
C THR A 3 13.31 -3.89 -19.36
N ALA A 4 13.28 -3.99 -18.02
CA ALA A 4 12.15 -4.56 -17.30
C ALA A 4 10.86 -3.86 -17.73
N VAL A 5 9.86 -4.64 -18.17
CA VAL A 5 8.58 -4.08 -18.61
C VAL A 5 7.90 -3.39 -17.42
N PRO A 6 7.46 -2.13 -17.55
CA PRO A 6 6.79 -1.41 -16.47
C PRO A 6 5.51 -2.14 -16.03
N HIS A 7 5.26 -2.13 -14.72
CA HIS A 7 4.09 -2.76 -14.10
C HIS A 7 3.16 -1.72 -13.46
N VAL A 8 1.86 -1.98 -13.54
CA VAL A 8 0.83 -1.27 -12.80
C VAL A 8 0.36 -2.15 -11.64
N VAL A 9 0.21 -1.55 -10.47
CA VAL A 9 -0.28 -2.21 -9.27
C VAL A 9 -1.45 -1.40 -8.73
N GLN A 10 -2.53 -2.06 -8.35
CA GLN A 10 -3.61 -1.41 -7.61
C GLN A 10 -3.27 -1.39 -6.11
N ILE A 11 -3.28 -0.19 -5.54
CA ILE A 11 -3.11 0.05 -4.10
C ILE A 11 -4.40 0.63 -3.54
N THR A 12 -4.87 0.07 -2.43
CA THR A 12 -5.99 0.61 -1.66
C THR A 12 -5.52 0.96 -0.27
N VAL A 13 -5.72 2.19 0.18
CA VAL A 13 -5.46 2.59 1.56
C VAL A 13 -6.80 2.80 2.25
N LYS A 14 -6.98 2.16 3.41
CA LYS A 14 -8.18 2.22 4.23
C LYS A 14 -7.84 2.75 5.61
N THR A 15 -8.78 3.45 6.22
CA THR A 15 -8.72 3.85 7.63
C THR A 15 -9.85 3.17 8.39
N ASP A 16 -9.56 2.60 9.56
CA ASP A 16 -10.56 1.82 10.32
C ASP A 16 -11.67 2.72 10.93
N ARG A 17 -11.36 4.00 11.16
CA ARG A 17 -12.27 5.00 11.74
C ARG A 17 -12.14 6.35 11.02
N PRO A 18 -12.81 6.55 9.88
CA PRO A 18 -12.69 7.77 9.08
C PRO A 18 -13.33 9.02 9.73
N HIS A 19 -13.92 8.92 10.92
CA HIS A 19 -14.72 9.98 11.54
C HIS A 19 -14.05 10.72 12.70
N ALA A 20 -12.84 10.35 13.12
CA ALA A 20 -12.09 11.14 14.10
C ALA A 20 -11.18 12.15 13.37
N ILE A 21 -11.32 13.44 13.68
CA ILE A 21 -10.49 14.53 13.13
C ILE A 21 -8.99 14.22 13.31
N ASP A 22 -8.65 13.57 14.42
CA ASP A 22 -7.28 13.16 14.75
C ASP A 22 -6.73 12.10 13.78
N THR A 23 -7.57 11.18 13.30
CA THR A 23 -7.20 10.19 12.27
C THR A 23 -6.83 10.86 10.97
N ILE A 24 -7.61 11.86 10.55
CA ILE A 24 -7.36 12.60 9.31
C ILE A 24 -6.06 13.39 9.43
N THR A 25 -5.89 14.13 10.53
CA THR A 25 -4.68 14.94 10.77
C THR A 25 -3.44 14.06 10.82
N THR A 26 -3.48 12.96 11.57
CA THR A 26 -2.35 12.03 11.68
C THR A 26 -2.04 11.38 10.34
N TYR A 27 -3.06 10.96 9.58
CA TYR A 27 -2.85 10.44 8.23
C TYR A 27 -2.13 11.45 7.33
N TYR A 28 -2.54 12.72 7.35
CA TYR A 28 -1.87 13.76 6.55
C TYR A 28 -0.43 14.02 6.98
N LEU A 29 -0.14 13.96 8.29
CA LEU A 29 1.22 14.11 8.82
C LEU A 29 2.14 12.99 8.35
N VAL A 30 1.64 11.75 8.28
CA VAL A 30 2.45 10.56 7.94
C VAL A 30 2.28 10.11 6.49
N ARG A 31 1.51 10.83 5.66
CA ARG A 31 1.17 10.38 4.30
C ARG A 31 2.42 10.14 3.45
N HIS A 32 3.45 10.96 3.64
CA HIS A 32 4.69 10.86 2.90
C HIS A 32 5.41 9.56 3.24
N ASP A 33 5.59 9.31 4.54
CA ASP A 33 6.21 8.08 5.04
C ASP A 33 5.41 6.83 4.66
N LEU A 34 4.08 6.93 4.67
CA LEU A 34 3.19 5.86 4.22
C LEU A 34 3.36 5.59 2.72
N SER A 35 3.40 6.63 1.88
CA SER A 35 3.63 6.49 0.43
C SER A 35 5.00 5.85 0.15
N ASP A 36 6.04 6.27 0.85
CA ASP A 36 7.38 5.69 0.72
C ASP A 36 7.42 4.23 1.15
N LEU A 37 6.77 3.88 2.26
CA LEU A 37 6.64 2.51 2.73
C LEU A 37 5.92 1.63 1.71
N ILE A 38 4.78 2.11 1.19
CA ILE A 38 4.01 1.40 0.16
C ILE A 38 4.88 1.16 -1.07
N LEU A 39 5.58 2.19 -1.55
CA LEU A 39 6.43 2.10 -2.74
C LEU A 39 7.54 1.08 -2.52
N ARG A 40 8.27 1.16 -1.41
CA ARG A 40 9.35 0.22 -1.08
C ARG A 40 8.86 -1.21 -0.98
N LEU A 41 7.74 -1.43 -0.29
CA LEU A 41 7.17 -2.77 -0.12
C LEU A 41 6.76 -3.38 -1.46
N VAL A 42 6.06 -2.60 -2.29
CA VAL A 42 5.58 -3.07 -3.60
C VAL A 42 6.75 -3.34 -4.54
N THR A 43 7.75 -2.44 -4.59
CA THR A 43 8.96 -2.67 -5.39
C THR A 43 9.73 -3.90 -4.92
N ALA A 44 9.95 -4.05 -3.61
CA ALA A 44 10.60 -5.23 -3.06
C ALA A 44 9.83 -6.52 -3.41
N HIS A 45 8.49 -6.48 -3.37
CA HIS A 45 7.67 -7.63 -3.76
C HIS A 45 7.87 -8.06 -5.22
N MET A 46 8.10 -7.09 -6.12
CA MET A 46 8.34 -7.37 -7.53
C MET A 46 9.70 -8.04 -7.78
N GLU A 47 10.68 -7.80 -6.92
CA GLU A 47 12.00 -8.44 -6.97
C GLU A 47 11.99 -9.80 -6.26
N GLN A 48 11.35 -9.88 -5.10
CA GLN A 48 11.25 -11.09 -4.29
C GLN A 48 9.88 -11.19 -3.62
N PRO A 49 9.18 -12.32 -3.73
CA PRO A 49 7.90 -12.52 -3.05
C PRO A 49 8.00 -12.28 -1.53
N VAL A 50 7.32 -11.25 -1.04
CA VAL A 50 7.14 -10.99 0.40
C VAL A 50 5.94 -11.75 0.96
N GLN A 51 5.84 -11.83 2.28
CA GLN A 51 4.70 -12.45 2.97
C GLN A 51 3.36 -11.77 2.63
N ASP A 52 2.28 -12.53 2.79
CA ASP A 52 0.92 -12.11 2.40
C ASP A 52 0.33 -11.04 3.32
N ASP A 53 0.62 -11.15 4.62
CA ASP A 53 0.17 -10.25 5.67
C ASP A 53 1.38 -9.68 6.41
N LEU A 54 1.49 -8.35 6.44
CA LEU A 54 2.57 -7.63 7.10
C LEU A 54 1.98 -6.58 8.05
N VAL A 55 2.66 -6.34 9.16
CA VAL A 55 2.29 -5.29 10.13
C VAL A 55 3.50 -4.40 10.37
N PHE A 56 3.31 -3.10 10.21
CA PHE A 56 4.30 -2.07 10.48
C PHE A 56 3.83 -1.24 11.68
N GLU A 57 4.69 -1.19 12.69
CA GLU A 57 4.43 -0.52 13.96
C GLU A 57 5.10 0.86 13.97
N GLY A 58 4.30 1.92 13.96
CA GLY A 58 4.76 3.29 14.22
C GLY A 58 4.53 3.67 15.69
N LEU A 59 5.04 4.83 16.09
CA LEU A 59 4.85 5.32 17.46
C LEU A 59 3.36 5.59 17.78
N ARG A 60 2.65 6.21 16.83
CA ARG A 60 1.25 6.64 17.00
C ARG A 60 0.25 5.89 16.12
N TYR A 61 0.72 4.95 15.31
CA TYR A 61 -0.11 4.27 14.34
C TYR A 61 0.41 2.86 14.04
N THR A 62 -0.44 2.05 13.43
CA THR A 62 -0.08 0.78 12.80
C THR A 62 -0.56 0.76 11.36
N ILE A 63 0.19 0.07 10.51
CA ILE A 63 -0.18 -0.21 9.12
C ILE A 63 -0.19 -1.72 8.96
N GLN A 64 -1.37 -2.27 8.68
CA GLN A 64 -1.49 -3.65 8.22
C GLN A 64 -1.50 -3.64 6.70
N ALA A 65 -0.63 -4.42 6.05
CA ALA A 65 -0.59 -4.58 4.61
C ALA A 65 -0.98 -6.01 4.23
N ARG A 66 -1.89 -6.16 3.27
CA ARG A 66 -2.27 -7.46 2.72
C ARG A 66 -2.27 -7.43 1.21
N LYS A 67 -1.64 -8.41 0.59
CA LYS A 67 -1.75 -8.65 -0.84
C LYS A 67 -2.82 -9.69 -1.16
N SER A 68 -3.43 -9.56 -2.33
CA SER A 68 -4.38 -10.52 -2.87
C SER A 68 -4.31 -10.55 -4.39
N PRO A 69 -4.70 -11.65 -5.06
CA PRO A 69 -4.69 -11.70 -6.52
C PRO A 69 -5.53 -10.58 -7.15
N TRP A 70 -5.02 -9.96 -8.22
CA TRP A 70 -5.69 -8.90 -8.95
C TRP A 70 -6.31 -9.40 -10.27
N THR A 71 -7.25 -10.33 -10.16
CA THR A 71 -7.91 -10.99 -11.30
C THR A 71 -8.54 -10.02 -12.31
N PHE A 72 -9.06 -8.88 -11.84
CA PHE A 72 -9.61 -7.84 -12.72
C PHE A 72 -8.50 -7.13 -13.52
N GLY A 73 -7.38 -6.77 -12.88
CA GLY A 73 -6.26 -6.11 -13.55
C GLY A 73 -5.70 -6.93 -14.71
N GLN A 74 -5.70 -8.26 -14.57
CA GLN A 74 -5.27 -9.19 -15.62
C GLN A 74 -6.16 -9.17 -16.88
N LYS A 75 -7.36 -8.57 -16.81
CA LYS A 75 -8.29 -8.43 -17.94
C LYS A 75 -8.23 -7.05 -18.61
N VAL A 76 -7.46 -6.13 -18.05
CA VAL A 76 -7.40 -4.72 -18.50
C VAL A 76 -6.11 -4.47 -19.25
N ALA A 77 -6.22 -3.84 -20.42
CA ALA A 77 -5.07 -3.40 -21.21
C ALA A 77 -4.61 -2.01 -20.73
N PHE A 78 -3.66 -1.98 -19.81
CA PHE A 78 -3.10 -0.72 -19.30
C PHE A 78 -2.08 -0.10 -20.26
N ARG A 79 -2.01 1.23 -20.27
CA ARG A 79 -1.03 2.01 -21.03
C ARG A 79 -0.51 3.20 -20.24
N TRP A 80 0.75 3.57 -20.49
CA TRP A 80 1.35 4.82 -20.04
C TRP A 80 1.76 5.62 -21.29
N GLY A 81 0.94 6.60 -21.67
CA GLY A 81 1.02 7.21 -22.99
C GLY A 81 0.84 6.15 -24.09
N ASN A 82 1.85 5.99 -24.95
CA ASN A 82 1.85 5.01 -26.03
C ASN A 82 2.42 3.64 -25.63
N GLU A 83 2.99 3.52 -24.43
CA GLU A 83 3.63 2.30 -23.96
C GLU A 83 2.62 1.37 -23.29
N ARG A 84 2.72 0.07 -23.58
CA ARG A 84 1.95 -0.94 -22.86
C ARG A 84 2.62 -1.24 -21.53
N VAL A 85 1.82 -1.33 -20.48
CA VAL A 85 2.30 -1.68 -19.13
C VAL A 85 1.60 -2.95 -18.67
N LYS A 86 2.32 -3.81 -17.95
CA LYS A 86 1.78 -5.08 -17.44
C LYS A 86 1.00 -4.85 -16.15
N ALA A 87 -0.13 -5.52 -15.97
CA ALA A 87 -0.78 -5.56 -14.67
C ALA A 87 0.02 -6.50 -13.75
N SER A 88 0.30 -6.06 -12.53
CA SER A 88 0.83 -6.95 -11.49
C SER A 88 -0.16 -8.05 -11.14
N GLU A 89 0.35 -9.23 -10.78
CA GLU A 89 -0.45 -10.38 -10.37
C GLU A 89 -1.28 -10.09 -9.11
N TYR A 90 -0.77 -9.21 -8.26
CA TYR A 90 -1.36 -8.88 -6.97
C TYR A 90 -1.76 -7.41 -6.86
N LYS A 91 -2.77 -7.16 -6.03
CA LYS A 91 -3.17 -5.85 -5.53
C LYS A 91 -2.96 -5.81 -4.02
N TRP A 92 -2.79 -4.60 -3.50
CA TRP A 92 -2.53 -4.40 -2.08
C TRP A 92 -3.63 -3.60 -1.40
N THR A 93 -3.93 -3.98 -0.17
CA THR A 93 -4.71 -3.16 0.75
C THR A 93 -3.88 -2.85 1.99
N PHE A 94 -3.83 -1.57 2.35
CA PHE A 94 -3.17 -1.08 3.54
C PHE A 94 -4.23 -0.52 4.48
N TRP A 95 -4.25 -0.98 5.73
CA TRP A 95 -5.13 -0.46 6.77
C TRP A 95 -4.31 0.38 7.73
N PHE A 96 -4.58 1.68 7.73
CA PHE A 96 -4.02 2.62 8.68
C PHE A 96 -4.90 2.69 9.93
N ARG A 97 -4.29 2.53 11.10
CA ARG A 97 -4.94 2.62 12.40
C ARG A 97 -4.13 3.53 13.31
N MET A 98 -4.76 4.52 13.93
CA MET A 98 -4.13 5.21 15.05
C MET A 98 -4.08 4.29 16.28
N LYS A 99 -2.99 4.37 17.03
CA LYS A 99 -2.93 3.78 18.36
C LYS A 99 -3.72 4.69 19.31
N PRO A 100 -4.55 4.15 20.20
CA PRO A 100 -5.05 4.94 21.32
C PRO A 100 -3.85 5.47 22.10
N GLU A 101 -3.89 6.73 22.54
CA GLU A 101 -2.93 7.19 23.53
C GLU A 101 -3.06 6.27 24.74
N LEU A 102 -1.95 5.68 25.17
CA LEU A 102 -1.91 4.95 26.43
C LEU A 102 -2.25 5.98 27.51
N GLU A 103 -3.47 5.93 28.04
CA GLU A 103 -3.77 6.55 29.32
C GLU A 103 -2.77 5.95 30.31
N SER A 104 -1.80 6.76 30.70
CA SER A 104 -0.85 6.42 31.74
C SER A 104 -1.65 6.31 33.03
N SER A 105 -2.07 5.09 33.37
CA SER A 105 -2.59 4.73 34.70
C SER A 105 -1.45 4.34 35.62
#